data_AF-A0AAV2ERR8-F1
#
_entry.id   AF-A0AAV2ERR8-F1
#
_cell.length_a   1.000
_cell.length_b   1.000
_cell.length_c   1.000
_cell.angle_alpha   90.00
_cell.angle_beta   90.00
_cell.angle_gamma   90.00
#
_symmetry.space_group_name_H-M   'P 1'
#
loop_
_entity.id
_entity.type
_entity.pdbx_description
1 polymer ?
#
loop_
_entity_poly.entity_id
_entity_poly.type
_entity_poly.pdbx_seq_one_letter_code
_entity_poly.pdbx_strand_id
1 'polypeptide(L)'
;MTQPEGFQVLGKEDYVCKLKKSLYGLNQSLRQWYKRFDSYMLELHYNKSPYDCCVDDMLIAARSKSDIQKLKGLLSAEFDMKDLGVDLKILGMEIYMDRSKKKLFLSEKSYIQKILSRFGMS
;
A
#
# COMPACT_ATOMS: atom_id res chain seq x y z
N MET A 1 6.24 -7.80 29.55
CA MET A 1 5.39 -6.66 29.13
C MET A 1 4.57 -6.25 30.34
N THR A 2 4.27 -4.97 30.48
CA THR A 2 3.50 -4.41 31.60
C THR A 2 2.37 -3.55 31.06
N GLN A 3 1.41 -3.19 31.92
CA GLN A 3 0.35 -2.25 31.55
C GLN A 3 0.94 -0.86 31.29
N PRO A 4 0.51 -0.16 30.22
CA PRO A 4 0.93 1.20 29.96
C PRO A 4 0.44 2.13 31.08
N GLU A 5 1.18 3.22 31.26
CA GLU A 5 0.86 4.26 32.24
C GLU A 5 -0.56 4.81 31.99
N GLY A 6 -1.36 4.91 33.06
CA GLY A 6 -2.77 5.32 32.99
C GLY A 6 -3.79 4.21 32.71
N PHE A 7 -3.37 2.97 32.42
CA PHE A 7 -4.26 1.82 32.20
C PHE A 7 -4.11 0.69 33.23
N GLN A 8 -3.34 0.92 34.30
CA GLN A 8 -3.04 -0.06 35.34
C GLN A 8 -4.29 -0.35 36.18
N VAL A 9 -4.66 -1.63 36.28
CA VAL A 9 -5.76 -2.08 37.14
C VAL A 9 -5.20 -2.69 38.43
N LEU A 10 -5.61 -2.12 39.57
CA LEU A 10 -5.19 -2.58 40.90
C LEU A 10 -5.59 -4.05 41.12
N GLY A 11 -4.66 -4.88 41.59
CA GLY A 11 -4.83 -6.32 41.80
C GLY A 11 -4.76 -7.17 40.52
N LYS A 12 -4.41 -6.57 39.38
CA LYS A 12 -4.23 -7.23 38.08
C LYS A 12 -2.96 -6.74 37.40
N GLU A 13 -1.91 -6.49 38.16
CA GLU A 13 -0.66 -5.86 37.72
C GLU A 13 0.05 -6.69 36.64
N ASP A 14 -0.19 -7.99 36.60
CA ASP A 14 0.32 -8.97 35.63
C ASP A 14 -0.36 -8.90 34.25
N TYR A 15 -1.45 -8.14 34.12
CA TYR A 15 -2.15 -8.02 32.85
C TYR A 15 -1.31 -7.29 31.81
N VAL A 16 -1.60 -7.56 30.53
CA VAL A 16 -0.95 -6.92 29.39
C VAL A 16 -1.98 -6.53 28.33
N CYS A 17 -1.66 -5.56 27.49
CA CYS A 17 -2.55 -5.14 26.42
C CYS A 17 -2.66 -6.22 25.33
N LYS A 18 -3.90 -6.64 25.02
CA LYS A 18 -4.19 -7.49 23.86
C LYS A 18 -4.45 -6.62 22.65
N LEU A 19 -3.58 -6.72 21.65
CA LEU A 19 -3.76 -6.05 20.37
C LEU A 19 -4.95 -6.68 19.61
N LYS A 20 -6.01 -5.89 19.35
CA LYS A 20 -7.19 -6.36 18.57
C LYS A 20 -7.06 -6.13 17.06
N LYS A 21 -6.18 -5.23 16.63
CA LYS A 21 -5.88 -4.91 15.24
C LYS A 21 -4.38 -4.70 15.10
N SER A 22 -3.77 -5.11 14.00
CA SER A 22 -2.34 -4.88 13.78
C SER A 22 -2.00 -3.38 13.77
N LEU A 23 -0.93 -2.99 14.46
CA LEU A 23 -0.45 -1.61 14.48
C LEU A 23 0.47 -1.37 13.29
N TYR A 24 0.31 -0.22 12.66
CA TYR A 24 1.23 0.25 11.62
C TYR A 24 2.68 0.28 12.16
N GLY A 25 3.64 -0.11 11.32
CA GLY A 25 5.06 -0.17 11.68
C GLY A 25 5.52 -1.49 12.30
N LEU A 26 4.61 -2.44 12.59
CA LEU A 26 4.99 -3.80 12.97
C LEU A 26 5.15 -4.66 11.70
N ASN A 27 6.19 -5.49 11.61
CA ASN A 27 6.33 -6.45 10.50
C ASN A 27 5.10 -7.37 10.32
N GLN A 28 4.36 -7.60 11.40
CA GLN A 28 3.13 -8.39 11.37
C GLN A 28 1.94 -7.66 10.72
N SER A 29 1.92 -6.32 10.69
CA SER A 29 0.77 -5.57 10.18
C SER A 29 0.62 -5.69 8.67
N LEU A 30 1.71 -5.60 7.93
CA LEU A 30 1.68 -5.74 6.48
C LEU A 30 1.21 -7.13 6.07
N ARG A 31 1.66 -8.17 6.78
CA ARG A 31 1.20 -9.55 6.54
C ARG A 31 -0.28 -9.72 6.81
N GLN A 32 -0.82 -9.13 7.87
CA GLN A 32 -2.26 -9.24 8.19
C GLN A 32 -3.11 -8.45 7.20
N TRP A 33 -2.66 -7.26 6.82
CA TRP A 33 -3.30 -6.46 5.79
C TRP A 33 -3.35 -7.24 4.47
N TYR A 34 -2.22 -7.81 4.03
CA TYR A 34 -2.15 -8.59 2.80
C TYR A 34 -3.06 -9.83 2.83
N LYS A 35 -3.12 -10.54 3.96
CA LYS A 35 -4.06 -11.67 4.10
C LYS A 35 -5.51 -11.24 3.95
N ARG A 36 -5.90 -10.10 4.52
CA ARG A 36 -7.26 -9.55 4.36
C ARG A 36 -7.51 -9.14 2.91
N PHE A 37 -6.55 -8.44 2.30
CA PHE A 37 -6.61 -8.05 0.88
C PHE A 37 -6.79 -9.26 -0.05
N ASP A 38 -5.97 -10.29 0.11
CA ASP A 38 -6.03 -11.53 -0.69
C ASP A 38 -7.40 -12.20 -0.56
N SER A 39 -7.92 -12.36 0.66
CA SER A 39 -9.26 -12.92 0.89
C SER A 39 -10.37 -12.08 0.23
N TYR A 40 -10.27 -10.75 0.33
CA TYR A 40 -11.29 -9.84 -0.21
C TYR A 40 -11.29 -9.83 -1.75
N MET A 41 -10.12 -9.87 -2.38
CA MET A 41 -10.02 -9.94 -3.84
C MET A 41 -10.58 -11.26 -4.37
N LEU A 42 -10.40 -12.37 -3.64
CA LEU A 42 -11.03 -13.66 -3.97
C LEU A 42 -12.55 -13.62 -3.82
N GLU A 43 -13.08 -12.98 -2.77
CA GLU A 43 -14.53 -12.74 -2.59
C GLU A 43 -15.12 -11.92 -3.75
N LEU A 44 -14.36 -10.99 -4.30
CA LEU A 44 -14.72 -10.21 -5.49
C LEU A 44 -14.53 -10.96 -6.82
N HIS A 45 -14.19 -12.25 -6.79
CA HIS A 45 -13.92 -13.11 -7.95
C HIS A 45 -12.71 -12.71 -8.80
N TYR A 46 -11.74 -12.00 -8.23
CA TYR A 46 -10.45 -11.79 -8.89
C TYR A 46 -9.53 -13.00 -8.70
N ASN A 47 -8.64 -13.21 -9.66
CA ASN A 47 -7.62 -14.25 -9.60
C ASN A 47 -6.27 -13.64 -9.23
N LYS A 48 -5.59 -14.27 -8.29
CA LYS A 48 -4.23 -13.90 -7.88
C LYS A 48 -3.22 -14.33 -8.94
N SER A 49 -2.28 -13.45 -9.28
CA SER A 49 -1.11 -13.84 -10.06
C SER A 49 -0.07 -14.52 -9.16
N PRO A 50 0.57 -15.62 -9.59
CA PRO A 50 1.65 -16.24 -8.83
C PRO A 50 2.90 -15.35 -8.71
N TYR A 51 2.96 -14.25 -9.46
CA TYR A 51 4.09 -13.31 -9.50
C TYR A 51 3.89 -12.06 -8.62
N ASP A 52 2.70 -11.87 -8.03
CA ASP A 52 2.42 -10.69 -7.21
C ASP A 52 3.04 -10.86 -5.81
N CYS A 53 4.06 -10.05 -5.53
CA CYS A 53 4.68 -9.98 -4.20
C CYS A 53 3.95 -8.97 -3.29
N CYS A 54 3.99 -9.22 -1.99
CA CYS A 54 3.31 -8.40 -0.98
C CYS A 54 4.01 -7.04 -0.84
N VAL A 55 3.44 -5.97 -1.40
CA VAL A 55 3.98 -4.61 -1.30
C VAL A 55 2.89 -3.66 -0.82
N ASP A 56 3.28 -2.61 -0.09
CA ASP A 56 2.37 -1.60 0.46
C ASP A 56 1.81 -0.63 -0.60
N ASP A 57 2.52 -0.50 -1.73
CA ASP A 57 2.10 0.30 -2.88
C ASP A 57 1.39 -0.58 -3.91
N MET A 58 0.20 -0.17 -4.34
CA MET A 58 -0.60 -0.89 -5.33
C MET A 58 -0.90 -0.02 -6.56
N LEU A 59 -0.72 -0.61 -7.74
CA LEU A 59 -1.12 -0.01 -9.01
C LEU A 59 -2.41 -0.68 -9.53
N ILE A 60 -3.44 0.12 -9.82
CA ILE A 60 -4.63 -0.36 -10.51
C ILE A 60 -4.52 0.01 -11.99
N ALA A 61 -4.48 -1.01 -12.86
CA ALA A 61 -4.48 -0.84 -14.30
C ALA A 61 -5.70 -1.56 -14.92
N ALA A 62 -6.49 -0.84 -15.71
CA ALA A 62 -7.61 -1.41 -16.46
C ALA A 62 -7.83 -0.66 -17.77
N ARG A 63 -8.56 -1.29 -18.72
CA ARG A 63 -8.91 -0.67 -20.00
C ARG A 63 -9.94 0.45 -19.85
N SER A 64 -10.88 0.29 -18.92
CA SER A 64 -11.93 1.28 -18.67
C SER A 64 -11.67 2.09 -17.41
N LYS A 65 -11.89 3.40 -17.51
CA LYS A 65 -11.90 4.28 -16.34
C LYS A 65 -13.04 3.91 -15.37
N SER A 66 -14.15 3.37 -15.87
CA SER A 66 -15.25 2.89 -15.01
C SER A 66 -14.81 1.76 -14.09
N ASP A 67 -14.03 0.81 -14.63
CA ASP A 67 -13.57 -0.36 -13.87
C ASP A 67 -12.57 0.06 -12.79
N ILE A 68 -11.69 1.02 -13.11
CA ILE A 68 -10.79 1.64 -12.13
C ILE A 68 -11.60 2.29 -11.00
N GLN A 69 -12.62 3.09 -11.33
CA GLN A 69 -13.44 3.78 -10.31
C GLN A 69 -14.25 2.79 -9.47
N LYS A 70 -14.81 1.74 -10.08
CA LYS A 70 -15.54 0.69 -9.37
C LYS A 70 -14.63 -0.04 -8.39
N LEU A 71 -13.45 -0.48 -8.83
CA LEU A 71 -12.50 -1.18 -7.96
C LEU A 71 -11.96 -0.25 -6.87
N LYS A 72 -11.68 1.02 -7.18
CA LYS A 72 -11.32 2.03 -6.18
C LYS A 72 -12.39 2.17 -5.11
N GLY A 73 -13.66 2.26 -5.50
CA GLY A 73 -14.78 2.34 -4.57
C GLY A 73 -14.86 1.14 -3.63
N LEU A 74 -14.77 -0.08 -4.19
CA LEU A 74 -14.77 -1.32 -3.40
C LEU A 74 -13.61 -1.35 -2.39
N LEU A 75 -12.39 -1.06 -2.84
CA LEU A 75 -11.22 -1.09 -1.98
C LEU A 75 -11.25 0.02 -0.91
N SER A 76 -11.72 1.22 -1.24
CA SER A 76 -11.86 2.32 -0.26
C SER A 76 -12.92 2.08 0.80
N ALA A 77 -13.90 1.21 0.52
CA ALA A 77 -14.92 0.82 1.49
C ALA A 77 -14.40 -0.23 2.49
N GLU A 78 -13.45 -1.06 2.06
CA GLU A 78 -12.89 -2.15 2.88
C GLU A 78 -11.59 -1.74 3.60
N PHE A 79 -10.75 -0.93 2.96
CA PHE A 79 -9.42 -0.57 3.43
C PHE A 79 -9.29 0.94 3.60
N ASP A 80 -8.60 1.34 4.67
CA ASP A 80 -8.12 2.71 4.83
C ASP A 80 -6.95 2.93 3.86
N MET A 81 -7.21 3.63 2.76
CA MET A 81 -6.26 3.84 1.68
C MET A 81 -6.35 5.25 1.11
N LYS A 82 -5.21 5.78 0.66
CA LYS A 82 -5.12 7.10 0.04
C LYS A 82 -4.95 6.96 -1.47
N ASP A 83 -5.84 7.60 -2.23
CA ASP A 83 -5.67 7.73 -3.68
C ASP A 83 -4.59 8.78 -3.97
N LEU A 84 -3.52 8.36 -4.65
CA LEU A 84 -2.40 9.22 -5.03
C LEU A 84 -2.58 9.86 -6.43
N GLY A 85 -3.69 9.59 -7.11
CA GLY A 85 -3.99 10.19 -8.41
C GLY A 85 -3.29 9.52 -9.60
N VAL A 86 -3.17 10.25 -10.71
CA VAL A 86 -2.68 9.73 -12.00
C VAL A 86 -1.20 10.05 -12.24
N ASP A 87 -0.65 11.05 -11.55
CA ASP A 87 0.77 11.39 -11.57
C ASP A 87 1.55 10.41 -10.69
N LEU A 88 1.71 9.21 -11.21
CA LEU A 88 2.10 8.04 -10.45
C LEU A 88 3.61 8.00 -10.28
N LYS A 89 4.06 8.11 -9.03
CA LYS A 89 5.31 7.51 -8.58
C LYS A 89 4.98 6.21 -7.87
N ILE A 90 5.45 5.08 -8.38
CA ILE A 90 5.39 3.79 -7.67
C ILE A 90 6.80 3.34 -7.36
N LEU A 91 7.09 3.01 -6.10
CA LEU A 91 8.44 2.57 -5.69
C LEU A 91 9.57 3.55 -6.10
N GLY A 92 9.28 4.85 -6.19
CA GLY A 92 10.23 5.86 -6.64
C GLY A 92 10.36 6.02 -8.17
N MET A 93 9.70 5.17 -8.96
CA MET A 93 9.64 5.27 -10.43
C MET A 93 8.45 6.13 -10.86
N GLU A 94 8.70 7.11 -11.72
CA GLU A 94 7.68 7.93 -12.38
C GLU A 94 7.07 7.16 -13.56
N ILE A 95 5.75 7.11 -13.62
CA ILE A 95 5.00 6.50 -14.71
C ILE A 95 4.41 7.61 -15.58
N TYR A 96 4.69 7.55 -16.87
CA TYR A 96 4.09 8.42 -17.89
C TYR A 96 3.34 7.58 -18.91
N MET A 97 2.08 7.93 -19.20
CA MET A 97 1.26 7.22 -20.18
C MET A 97 0.92 8.12 -21.37
N ASP A 98 1.46 7.79 -22.53
CA ASP A 98 0.99 8.35 -23.80
C ASP A 98 -0.18 7.50 -24.31
N ARG A 99 -1.40 7.95 -23.99
CA ARG A 99 -2.63 7.26 -24.40
C ARG A 99 -2.86 7.29 -25.91
N SER A 100 -2.40 8.33 -26.60
CA SER A 100 -2.56 8.47 -28.05
C SER A 100 -1.73 7.41 -28.79
N LYS A 101 -0.52 7.15 -28.29
CA LYS A 101 0.40 6.15 -28.85
C LYS A 101 0.29 4.79 -28.18
N LYS A 102 -0.57 4.64 -27.17
CA LYS A 102 -0.69 3.45 -26.31
C LYS A 102 0.66 3.00 -25.73
N LYS A 103 1.49 3.97 -25.31
CA LYS A 103 2.81 3.72 -24.73
C LYS A 103 2.82 4.08 -23.25
N LEU A 104 3.50 3.27 -22.46
CA LEU A 104 3.79 3.52 -21.06
C LEU A 104 5.31 3.65 -20.93
N PHE A 105 5.74 4.68 -20.21
CA PHE A 105 7.14 4.97 -19.93
C PHE A 105 7.35 4.95 -18.42
N LEU A 106 8.47 4.39 -18.00
CA LEU A 106 8.94 4.42 -16.63
C LEU A 106 10.21 5.27 -16.58
N SER A 107 10.34 6.13 -15.57
CA SER A 107 11.51 6.97 -15.40
C SER A 107 11.92 7.06 -13.94
N GLU A 108 13.23 6.94 -13.70
CA GLU A 108 13.84 7.21 -12.40
C GLU A 108 14.60 8.54 -12.41
N LYS A 109 14.22 9.48 -13.29
CA LYS A 109 14.89 10.78 -13.44
C LYS A 109 15.07 11.50 -12.10
N SER A 110 14.03 11.55 -11.28
CA SER A 110 14.09 12.14 -9.93
C SER A 110 15.14 11.46 -9.04
N TYR A 111 15.28 10.14 -9.12
CA TYR A 111 16.26 9.40 -8.32
C TYR A 111 17.68 9.68 -8.80
N ILE A 112 17.92 9.67 -10.12
CA ILE A 112 19.21 10.02 -10.72
C ILE A 112 19.61 11.45 -10.33
N GLN A 113 18.69 12.42 -10.45
CA GLN A 113 18.96 13.81 -10.05
C GLN A 113 19.31 13.95 -8.56
N LYS A 114 18.64 13.19 -7.68
CA LYS A 114 18.97 13.13 -6.25
C LYS A 114 20.37 12.57 -6.02
N ILE A 115 20.78 11.53 -6.74
CA ILE A 115 22.13 10.97 -6.66
C ILE A 115 23.15 12.02 -7.13
N LEU A 116 22.95 12.62 -8.30
CA LEU A 116 23.86 13.63 -8.84
C LEU A 116 24.06 14.78 -7.84
N SER A 117 22.97 15.30 -7.27
CA SER A 117 23.03 16.37 -6.26
C SER A 117 23.77 15.92 -4.99
N ARG A 118 23.53 14.68 -4.52
CA ARG A 118 24.18 14.13 -3.32
C ARG A 118 25.70 14.03 -3.46
N PHE A 119 26.21 13.79 -4.66
CA PHE A 119 27.64 13.62 -4.94
C PHE A 119 28.27 14.85 -5.63
N GLY A 120 27.56 15.98 -5.73
CA GLY A 120 28.09 17.20 -6.33
C GLY A 120 28.36 17.10 -7.83
N MET A 121 27.62 16.24 -8.54
CA MET A 121 27.73 16.01 -9.98
C MET A 121 26.65 16.75 -10.79
N SER A 122 26.01 17.76 -10.19
CA SER A 122 24.87 18.53 -10.74
C SER A 122 25.26 19.93 -11.15
#